data_AF-A0A151EG56-F1
#
_entry.id   AF-A0A151EG56-F1
#
_cell.length_a   1.000
_cell.length_b   1.000
_cell.length_c   1.000
_cell.angle_alpha   90.00
_cell.angle_beta   90.00
_cell.angle_gamma   90.00
#
_symmetry.space_group_name_H-M   'P 1'
#
loop_
_entity.id
_entity.type
_entity.pdbx_description
1 polymer ?
#
loop_
_entity_poly.entity_id
_entity_poly.type
_entity_poly.pdbx_seq_one_letter_code
_entity_poly.pdbx_strand_id
1 'polypeptide(L)'
;MKKLLPLLIVWILVFSGFGISAFTFEKNMNNIYSEKNCENNNFKNRDELDQYQLERDGFGYIGREPDNPYDYYIVAQKFKPAKDVLTRVELMVKKDVTTTYNLTVTIKESITGTELTSISKSPDSIPSEDFSWIEFDFDDINITMGNSYYIICSTINAVDNRYAWGAKTGDVYPNGSIYWSKDGEKWYTDSGIDAAFKTYGIENNPPLLPVIDGPTTGTYGNTYEWTFVSTDPEGDDIYYYICWGGTCVGQWYGPYASGEVVTKGYTYQFQGTYTIICKPKDVYGAEGPLAELIVTMPREKTINTPFLNLLQNYPVIFEIVKRIFL
;
A
#
# COMPACT_ATOMS: atom_id res chain seq x y z
N MET A 1 -45.80 -9.57 6.98
CA MET A 1 -45.70 -8.76 8.20
C MET A 1 -44.23 -8.46 8.45
N LYS A 2 -43.77 -7.26 8.10
CA LYS A 2 -42.39 -6.82 8.36
C LYS A 2 -42.31 -6.46 9.85
N LYS A 3 -41.57 -7.23 10.64
CA LYS A 3 -41.22 -6.85 12.02
C LYS A 3 -40.04 -5.88 11.93
N LEU A 4 -40.32 -4.59 12.08
CA LEU A 4 -39.31 -3.59 12.45
C LEU A 4 -38.85 -3.93 13.88
N LEU A 5 -37.59 -4.33 14.02
CA LEU A 5 -36.92 -4.53 15.30
C LEU A 5 -36.22 -3.21 15.64
N PRO A 6 -36.41 -2.61 16.82
CA PRO A 6 -35.84 -1.29 17.11
C PRO A 6 -34.35 -1.45 17.42
N LEU A 7 -33.49 -0.89 16.55
CA LEU A 7 -32.18 -0.42 17.01
C LEU A 7 -32.45 0.76 17.95
N LEU A 8 -32.05 0.65 19.21
CA LEU A 8 -32.22 1.72 20.18
C LEU A 8 -31.17 2.82 19.92
N ILE A 9 -31.50 3.76 19.02
CA ILE A 9 -30.72 4.98 18.80
C ILE A 9 -31.03 5.93 19.96
N VAL A 10 -30.07 6.11 20.86
CA VAL A 10 -30.20 7.03 22.00
C VAL A 10 -29.97 8.47 21.51
N TRP A 11 -31.04 9.27 21.47
CA TRP A 11 -30.99 10.70 21.13
C TRP A 11 -30.42 11.51 22.28
N ILE A 12 -29.30 12.22 22.05
CA ILE A 12 -28.78 13.19 23.02
C ILE A 12 -29.58 14.50 22.90
N LEU A 13 -30.39 14.79 23.92
CA LEU A 13 -30.95 16.12 24.18
C LEU A 13 -29.84 17.02 24.75
N VAL A 14 -29.29 17.91 23.92
CA VAL A 14 -28.33 18.93 24.37
C VAL A 14 -29.09 20.02 25.12
N PHE A 15 -29.00 20.03 26.45
CA PHE A 15 -29.29 21.22 27.24
C PHE A 15 -28.06 22.14 27.22
N SER A 16 -28.20 23.31 26.59
CA SER A 16 -27.20 24.39 26.63
C SER A 16 -27.03 24.90 28.07
N GLY A 17 -25.89 24.63 28.68
CA GLY A 17 -25.44 25.22 29.93
C GLY A 17 -24.14 25.98 29.71
N PHE A 18 -24.20 27.30 29.83
CA PHE A 18 -23.04 28.21 29.78
C PHE A 18 -22.04 27.89 30.89
N GLY A 19 -20.75 27.84 30.52
CA GLY A 19 -19.62 27.84 31.44
C GLY A 19 -18.37 28.33 30.74
N ILE A 20 -18.09 29.63 30.81
CA ILE A 20 -16.85 30.24 30.34
C ILE A 20 -15.80 30.02 31.44
N SER A 21 -14.69 29.39 31.12
CA SER A 21 -13.43 29.60 31.83
C SER A 21 -12.29 29.78 30.83
N ALA A 22 -11.64 30.92 30.91
CA ALA A 22 -10.46 31.27 30.12
C ALA A 22 -9.26 30.47 30.64
N PHE A 23 -8.51 29.83 29.73
CA PHE A 23 -7.19 29.29 30.02
C PHE A 23 -6.15 30.00 29.14
N THR A 24 -5.15 30.56 29.81
CA THR A 24 -4.03 31.32 29.26
C THR A 24 -3.02 30.43 28.57
N PHE A 25 -2.55 30.87 27.41
CA PHE A 25 -1.50 30.25 26.61
C PHE A 25 -0.13 30.76 27.08
N GLU A 26 0.73 29.88 27.59
CA GLU A 26 2.15 30.18 27.79
C GLU A 26 3.01 29.38 26.81
N LYS A 27 3.66 30.12 25.91
CA LYS A 27 4.63 29.59 24.96
C LYS A 27 5.97 29.42 25.68
N ASN A 28 6.54 28.22 25.69
CA ASN A 28 7.98 28.08 25.89
C ASN A 28 8.55 27.01 24.97
N MET A 29 9.36 27.48 24.01
CA MET A 29 10.20 26.64 23.16
C MET A 29 11.51 26.36 23.88
N ASN A 30 11.94 25.09 23.81
CA ASN A 30 13.31 24.60 23.59
C ASN A 30 13.60 23.40 24.49
N ASN A 31 13.63 22.20 23.89
CA ASN A 31 14.77 21.32 24.08
C ASN A 31 14.95 20.42 22.85
N ILE A 32 16.14 20.54 22.30
CA ILE A 32 16.68 19.85 21.14
C ILE A 32 17.01 18.42 21.56
N TYR A 33 16.36 17.44 20.95
CA TYR A 33 16.90 16.10 20.81
C TYR A 33 17.05 15.84 19.31
N SER A 34 18.30 15.83 18.84
CA SER A 34 18.62 15.36 17.50
C SER A 34 18.67 13.83 17.53
N GLU A 35 17.52 13.19 17.33
CA GLU A 35 17.51 11.81 16.88
C GLU A 35 17.62 11.78 15.36
N LYS A 36 18.55 10.95 14.92
CA LYS A 36 18.95 10.77 13.54
C LYS A 36 17.90 9.89 12.87
N ASN A 37 16.72 10.42 12.56
CA ASN A 37 15.73 9.71 11.75
C ASN A 37 16.11 9.82 10.27
N CYS A 38 16.71 8.76 9.74
CA CYS A 38 16.51 8.41 8.34
C CYS A 38 15.09 7.84 8.20
N GLU A 39 14.08 8.70 8.31
CA GLU A 39 12.73 8.41 7.83
C GLU A 39 12.50 9.39 6.68
N ASN A 40 12.21 8.87 5.49
CA ASN A 40 11.91 9.65 4.30
C ASN A 40 10.79 10.66 4.64
N ASN A 41 11.15 11.92 4.87
CA ASN A 41 10.23 13.03 5.12
C ASN A 41 9.20 13.23 3.98
N ASN A 42 9.34 12.54 2.84
CA ASN A 42 8.36 12.55 1.76
C ASN A 42 7.15 11.65 2.03
N PHE A 43 7.28 10.54 2.77
CA PHE A 43 6.20 9.57 2.93
C PHE A 43 5.08 10.09 3.84
N LYS A 44 5.45 10.63 5.01
CA LYS A 44 4.52 11.23 5.97
C LYS A 44 3.82 12.50 5.43
N ASN A 45 4.32 13.06 4.33
CA ASN A 45 3.74 14.22 3.66
C ASN A 45 2.69 13.86 2.60
N ARG A 46 2.55 12.58 2.21
CA ARG A 46 1.55 12.13 1.23
C ARG A 46 0.28 11.59 1.84
N ASP A 47 0.29 11.21 3.12
CA ASP A 47 -0.89 10.69 3.82
C ASP A 47 -1.98 11.76 3.92
N GLU A 48 -3.09 11.55 3.21
CA GLU A 48 -4.17 12.52 3.07
C GLU A 48 -5.50 11.94 3.57
N LEU A 49 -6.38 12.82 4.06
CA LEU A 49 -7.75 12.45 4.38
C LEU A 49 -8.49 12.04 3.10
N ASP A 50 -9.03 10.82 3.07
CA ASP A 50 -9.72 10.24 1.91
C ASP A 50 -11.25 10.32 2.08
N GLN A 51 -11.84 9.43 2.87
CA GLN A 51 -13.29 9.36 3.09
C GLN A 51 -13.62 9.74 4.54
N TYR A 52 -14.75 10.41 4.75
CA TYR A 52 -15.16 10.74 6.11
C TYR A 52 -16.66 10.94 6.26
N GLN A 53 -17.09 10.74 7.49
CA GLN A 53 -18.33 11.20 8.06
C GLN A 53 -18.00 11.70 9.48
N LEU A 54 -18.34 12.95 9.80
CA LEU A 54 -17.91 13.57 11.07
C LEU A 54 -19.04 13.78 12.09
N GLU A 55 -20.29 13.64 11.67
CA GLU A 55 -21.46 14.00 12.48
C GLU A 55 -21.92 12.85 13.38
N ARG A 56 -22.59 13.17 14.48
CA ARG A 56 -23.13 12.17 15.40
C ARG A 56 -24.38 12.70 16.09
N ASP A 57 -25.46 11.93 16.05
CA ASP A 57 -26.67 12.13 16.88
C ASP A 57 -27.05 10.89 17.71
N GLY A 58 -26.33 9.78 17.51
CA GLY A 58 -26.45 8.54 18.27
C GLY A 58 -25.15 7.74 18.24
N PHE A 59 -25.21 6.44 18.47
CA PHE A 59 -24.06 5.54 18.40
C PHE A 59 -24.51 4.07 18.28
N GLY A 60 -23.64 3.22 17.76
CA GLY A 60 -23.77 1.76 17.82
C GLY A 60 -22.95 1.19 18.97
N TYR A 61 -23.52 0.25 19.73
CA TYR A 61 -22.77 -0.48 20.76
C TYR A 61 -21.89 -1.56 20.13
N ILE A 62 -20.68 -1.72 20.67
CA ILE A 62 -19.74 -2.79 20.34
C ILE A 62 -19.45 -3.56 21.63
N GLY A 63 -19.62 -4.88 21.62
CA GLY A 63 -19.58 -5.71 22.84
C GLY A 63 -20.98 -6.06 23.36
N ARG A 64 -21.09 -6.48 24.62
CA ARG A 64 -22.37 -6.91 25.21
C ARG A 64 -23.28 -5.73 25.56
N GLU A 65 -24.56 -5.80 25.19
CA GLU A 65 -25.57 -4.79 25.49
C GLU A 65 -25.83 -4.65 27.01
N PRO A 66 -26.05 -3.43 27.55
CA PRO A 66 -26.30 -3.22 28.98
C PRO A 66 -27.61 -3.82 29.45
N ASP A 67 -28.67 -3.60 28.67
CA ASP A 67 -30.04 -3.93 29.07
C ASP A 67 -30.42 -5.37 28.69
N ASN A 68 -29.63 -6.01 27.82
CA ASN A 68 -29.76 -7.41 27.45
C ASN A 68 -28.36 -8.08 27.36
N PRO A 69 -27.82 -8.61 28.47
CA PRO A 69 -26.44 -9.12 28.51
C PRO A 69 -26.19 -10.38 27.66
N TYR A 70 -27.22 -10.90 26.99
CA TYR A 70 -27.12 -11.98 26.00
C TYR A 70 -26.90 -11.46 24.58
N ASP A 71 -27.15 -10.18 24.33
CA ASP A 71 -26.91 -9.56 23.04
C ASP A 71 -25.49 -8.98 23.01
N TYR A 72 -24.72 -9.44 22.03
CA TYR A 72 -23.38 -8.97 21.72
C TYR A 72 -23.43 -8.35 20.34
N TYR A 73 -22.75 -7.23 20.12
CA TYR A 73 -22.74 -6.54 18.84
C TYR A 73 -21.33 -6.33 18.32
N ILE A 74 -21.18 -6.62 17.03
CA ILE A 74 -20.11 -6.17 16.16
C ILE A 74 -20.72 -5.12 15.25
N VAL A 75 -20.05 -3.99 15.06
CA VAL A 75 -20.54 -2.89 14.22
C VAL A 75 -19.56 -2.67 13.09
N ALA A 76 -20.07 -2.38 11.90
CA ALA A 76 -19.24 -2.04 10.76
C ALA A 76 -19.79 -0.86 9.98
N GLN A 77 -18.90 -0.11 9.34
CA GLN A 77 -19.21 0.96 8.40
C GLN A 77 -18.69 0.59 7.03
N LYS A 78 -19.57 0.61 6.02
CA LYS A 78 -19.17 0.53 4.62
C LYS A 78 -18.63 1.88 4.15
N PHE A 79 -17.53 1.87 3.41
CA PHE A 79 -16.97 3.05 2.76
C PHE A 79 -16.49 2.72 1.35
N LYS A 80 -16.26 3.76 0.55
CA LYS A 80 -15.78 3.65 -0.84
C LYS A 80 -14.59 4.58 -1.03
N PRO A 81 -13.35 4.06 -0.98
CA PRO A 81 -12.15 4.89 -1.04
C PRO A 81 -11.97 5.57 -2.40
N ALA A 82 -11.32 6.73 -2.36
CA ALA A 82 -10.85 7.45 -3.55
C ALA A 82 -9.32 7.41 -3.70
N LYS A 83 -8.62 6.75 -2.77
CA LYS A 83 -7.19 6.43 -2.81
C LYS A 83 -6.99 4.93 -3.05
N ASP A 84 -5.80 4.53 -3.50
CA ASP A 84 -5.43 3.13 -3.83
C ASP A 84 -4.59 2.45 -2.75
N VAL A 85 -4.11 3.20 -1.76
CA VAL A 85 -3.52 2.67 -0.54
C VAL A 85 -4.25 3.26 0.66
N LEU A 86 -4.72 2.39 1.57
CA LEU A 86 -5.29 2.77 2.86
C LEU A 86 -4.21 2.63 3.93
N THR A 87 -3.92 3.72 4.63
CA THR A 87 -2.85 3.81 5.62
C THR A 87 -3.39 3.65 7.05
N ARG A 88 -4.48 4.35 7.36
CA ARG A 88 -5.07 4.36 8.70
C ARG A 88 -6.54 4.78 8.69
N VAL A 89 -7.21 4.55 9.81
CA VAL A 89 -8.56 5.09 10.05
C VAL A 89 -8.64 5.80 11.39
N GLU A 90 -9.50 6.81 11.49
CA GLU A 90 -9.88 7.42 12.76
C GLU A 90 -11.36 7.20 13.02
N LEU A 91 -11.69 6.73 14.23
CA LEU A 91 -13.07 6.44 14.61
C LEU A 91 -13.47 7.30 15.80
N MET A 92 -14.69 7.85 15.76
CA MET A 92 -15.25 8.56 16.90
C MET A 92 -15.82 7.55 17.89
N VAL A 93 -15.01 7.15 18.88
CA VAL A 93 -15.36 6.08 19.83
C VAL A 93 -15.20 6.54 21.28
N LYS A 94 -15.91 5.85 22.17
CA LYS A 94 -15.67 5.86 23.62
C LYS A 94 -15.84 4.45 24.19
N LYS A 95 -15.44 4.27 25.44
CA LYS A 95 -15.64 3.02 26.19
C LYS A 95 -16.52 3.22 27.42
N ASP A 96 -17.05 2.12 27.93
CA ASP A 96 -17.59 2.12 29.29
C ASP A 96 -16.45 2.05 30.32
N VAL A 97 -16.67 2.59 31.51
CA VAL A 97 -15.67 2.64 32.59
C VAL A 97 -15.17 1.25 33.01
N THR A 98 -16.00 0.22 32.85
CA THR A 98 -15.71 -1.18 33.22
C THR A 98 -14.95 -1.97 32.14
N THR A 99 -14.71 -1.36 30.97
CA THR A 99 -14.13 -2.05 29.81
C THR A 99 -12.67 -2.42 30.05
N THR A 100 -12.33 -3.69 29.82
CA THR A 100 -11.01 -4.27 30.13
C THR A 100 -10.31 -4.92 28.94
N TYR A 101 -11.01 -5.20 27.84
CA TYR A 101 -10.42 -5.83 26.66
C TYR A 101 -10.37 -4.86 25.49
N ASN A 102 -9.39 -5.07 24.62
CA ASN A 102 -9.11 -4.18 23.50
C ASN A 102 -10.30 -4.04 22.54
N LEU A 103 -10.39 -2.86 21.92
CA LEU A 103 -11.19 -2.64 20.72
C LEU A 103 -10.34 -3.04 19.51
N THR A 104 -10.87 -3.91 18.66
CA THR A 104 -10.23 -4.34 17.42
C THR A 104 -10.95 -3.72 16.24
N VAL A 105 -10.18 -3.10 15.34
CA VAL A 105 -10.62 -2.59 14.05
C VAL A 105 -10.06 -3.48 12.96
N THR A 106 -10.94 -3.94 12.07
CA THR A 106 -10.61 -4.85 10.97
C THR A 106 -11.11 -4.25 9.67
N ILE A 107 -10.29 -4.25 8.61
CA ILE A 107 -10.70 -3.83 7.26
C ILE A 107 -10.96 -5.06 6.40
N LYS A 108 -12.08 -5.09 5.68
CA LYS A 108 -12.45 -6.18 4.75
C LYS A 108 -12.96 -5.67 3.41
N GLU A 109 -12.74 -6.45 2.34
CA GLU A 109 -13.29 -6.22 0.99
C GLU A 109 -14.79 -6.52 0.88
N SER A 110 -15.29 -7.41 1.74
CA SER A 110 -16.72 -7.66 1.89
C SER A 110 -17.03 -8.01 3.34
N ILE A 111 -18.28 -7.80 3.75
CA ILE A 111 -18.68 -7.98 5.15
C ILE A 111 -18.45 -9.42 5.68
N THR A 112 -18.48 -10.41 4.79
CA THR A 112 -18.14 -11.82 5.07
C THR A 112 -16.83 -12.27 4.41
N GLY A 113 -16.05 -11.33 3.88
CA GLY A 113 -14.84 -11.59 3.11
C GLY A 113 -13.61 -11.85 3.96
N THR A 114 -12.48 -11.97 3.25
CA THR A 114 -11.16 -12.03 3.85
C THR A 114 -10.81 -10.73 4.55
N GLU A 115 -10.07 -10.88 5.64
CA GLU A 115 -9.43 -9.76 6.33
C GLU A 115 -8.28 -9.23 5.48
N LEU A 116 -8.24 -7.90 5.30
CA LEU A 116 -7.11 -7.21 4.69
C LEU A 116 -6.09 -6.81 5.75
N THR A 117 -6.55 -6.25 6.86
CA THR A 117 -5.72 -5.86 8.00
C THR A 117 -6.57 -5.79 9.27
N SER A 118 -5.90 -5.84 10.42
CA SER A 118 -6.52 -5.79 11.74
C SER A 118 -5.56 -5.18 12.77
N ILE A 119 -6.09 -4.29 13.60
CA ILE A 119 -5.33 -3.61 14.65
C ILE A 119 -6.18 -3.48 15.91
N SER A 120 -5.55 -3.60 17.08
CA SER A 120 -6.23 -3.50 18.38
C SER A 120 -5.68 -2.34 19.21
N LYS A 121 -6.56 -1.62 19.90
CA LYS A 121 -6.21 -0.58 20.87
C LYS A 121 -6.60 -0.99 22.28
N SER A 122 -5.71 -0.76 23.23
CA SER A 122 -5.98 -0.97 24.66
C SER A 122 -7.14 -0.08 25.12
N PRO A 123 -8.04 -0.55 26.01
CA PRO A 123 -9.05 0.31 26.62
C PRO A 123 -8.45 1.58 27.25
N ASP A 124 -7.21 1.55 27.76
CA ASP A 124 -6.58 2.72 28.37
C ASP A 124 -6.33 3.87 27.37
N SER A 125 -6.31 3.56 26.08
CA SER A 125 -6.17 4.56 25.01
C SER A 125 -7.50 5.15 24.52
N ILE A 126 -8.63 4.70 25.06
CA ILE A 126 -9.98 5.11 24.65
C ILE A 126 -10.69 5.76 25.83
N PRO A 127 -11.20 7.00 25.69
CA PRO A 127 -11.83 7.72 26.79
C PRO A 127 -13.19 7.12 27.18
N SER A 128 -13.55 7.26 28.45
CA SER A 128 -14.87 6.87 28.97
C SER A 128 -15.85 8.03 29.14
N GLU A 129 -15.36 9.25 29.30
CA GLU A 129 -16.18 10.42 29.61
C GLU A 129 -16.99 10.90 28.41
N ASP A 130 -16.33 11.05 27.25
CA ASP A 130 -16.96 11.46 26.01
C ASP A 130 -16.31 10.77 24.80
N PHE A 131 -16.99 10.85 23.66
CA PHE A 131 -16.48 10.39 22.38
C PHE A 131 -15.26 11.19 21.96
N SER A 132 -14.27 10.52 21.40
CA SER A 132 -13.09 11.15 20.82
C SER A 132 -12.68 10.43 19.55
N TRP A 133 -11.98 11.16 18.68
CA TRP A 133 -11.35 10.56 17.50
C TRP A 133 -10.14 9.75 17.95
N ILE A 134 -10.20 8.44 17.73
CA ILE A 134 -9.12 7.50 18.03
C ILE A 134 -8.57 6.98 16.71
N GLU A 135 -7.27 7.16 16.53
CA GLU A 135 -6.53 6.67 15.37
C GLU A 135 -6.18 5.18 15.52
N PHE A 136 -6.41 4.45 14.44
CA PHE A 136 -6.04 3.06 14.23
C PHE A 136 -5.11 3.00 13.02
N ASP A 137 -3.81 3.07 13.31
CA ASP A 137 -2.71 3.00 12.37
C ASP A 137 -2.29 1.54 12.17
N PHE A 138 -2.24 1.07 10.93
CA PHE A 138 -1.98 -0.31 10.56
C PHE A 138 -1.03 -0.36 9.35
N ASP A 139 -0.46 -1.53 9.05
CA ASP A 139 0.35 -1.68 7.84
C ASP A 139 -0.47 -1.30 6.60
N ASP A 140 0.08 -0.43 5.76
CA ASP A 140 -0.55 0.03 4.53
C ASP A 140 -1.08 -1.13 3.69
N ILE A 141 -2.33 -1.01 3.25
CA ILE A 141 -2.97 -2.00 2.40
C ILE A 141 -3.35 -1.43 1.05
N ASN A 142 -3.08 -2.19 0.00
CA ASN A 142 -3.56 -1.87 -1.34
C ASN A 142 -5.07 -2.12 -1.41
N ILE A 143 -5.77 -1.13 -1.94
CA ILE A 143 -7.21 -1.14 -2.16
C ILE A 143 -7.51 -0.65 -3.57
N THR A 144 -8.65 -1.03 -4.11
CA THR A 144 -9.09 -0.61 -5.43
C THR A 144 -10.05 0.55 -5.28
N MET A 145 -9.67 1.71 -5.84
CA MET A 145 -10.53 2.89 -5.90
C MET A 145 -11.93 2.54 -6.41
N GLY A 146 -12.94 3.05 -5.71
CA GLY A 146 -14.33 2.88 -6.10
C GLY A 146 -14.96 1.52 -5.77
N ASN A 147 -14.21 0.52 -5.29
CA ASN A 147 -14.80 -0.66 -4.66
C ASN A 147 -15.34 -0.31 -3.27
N SER A 148 -16.19 -1.16 -2.69
CA SER A 148 -16.67 -0.98 -1.31
C SER A 148 -15.86 -1.81 -0.35
N TYR A 149 -15.53 -1.21 0.80
CA TYR A 149 -14.78 -1.82 1.89
C TYR A 149 -15.52 -1.60 3.20
N TYR A 150 -15.14 -2.34 4.24
CA TYR A 150 -15.83 -2.36 5.53
C TYR A 150 -14.83 -2.16 6.65
N ILE A 151 -15.03 -1.11 7.45
CA ILE A 151 -14.37 -0.94 8.73
C ILE A 151 -15.22 -1.66 9.77
N ILE A 152 -14.68 -2.69 10.42
CA ILE A 152 -15.39 -3.53 11.37
C ILE A 152 -14.79 -3.32 12.77
N CYS A 153 -15.62 -2.90 13.71
CA CYS A 153 -15.27 -2.79 15.11
C CYS A 153 -15.82 -3.97 15.91
N SER A 154 -14.93 -4.65 16.64
CA SER A 154 -15.27 -5.76 17.52
C SER A 154 -14.45 -5.72 18.81
N THR A 155 -14.93 -6.39 19.85
CA THR A 155 -14.16 -6.68 21.06
C THR A 155 -14.54 -8.07 21.56
N ILE A 156 -13.82 -8.66 22.51
CA ILE A 156 -14.19 -9.99 23.02
C ILE A 156 -15.59 -9.98 23.67
N ASN A 157 -16.31 -11.09 23.54
CA ASN A 157 -17.63 -11.30 24.13
C ASN A 157 -17.55 -11.55 25.65
N ALA A 158 -17.17 -10.52 26.40
CA ALA A 158 -17.07 -10.54 27.86
C ALA A 158 -18.13 -9.65 28.53
N VAL A 159 -18.46 -9.97 29.78
CA VAL A 159 -19.32 -9.14 30.64
C VAL A 159 -18.63 -7.80 30.88
N ASP A 160 -19.40 -6.71 30.91
CA ASP A 160 -18.94 -5.35 31.21
C ASP A 160 -17.83 -4.80 30.29
N ASN A 161 -17.66 -5.40 29.11
CA ASN A 161 -16.68 -5.01 28.11
C ASN A 161 -17.38 -4.36 26.90
N ARG A 162 -17.33 -3.02 26.82
CA ARG A 162 -18.17 -2.28 25.87
C ARG A 162 -17.52 -1.01 25.33
N TYR A 163 -17.72 -0.83 24.04
CA TYR A 163 -17.43 0.41 23.33
C TYR A 163 -18.69 0.96 22.68
N ALA A 164 -18.65 2.25 22.35
CA ALA A 164 -19.67 2.90 21.55
C ALA A 164 -18.98 3.59 20.38
N TRP A 165 -19.52 3.41 19.17
CA TRP A 165 -19.07 4.08 17.97
C TRP A 165 -20.12 5.09 17.54
N GLY A 166 -19.73 6.36 17.48
CA GLY A 166 -20.62 7.44 17.07
C GLY A 166 -21.28 7.17 15.72
N ALA A 167 -22.56 7.50 15.61
CA ALA A 167 -23.32 7.37 14.38
C ALA A 167 -24.30 8.53 14.18
N LYS A 168 -24.68 8.77 12.93
CA LYS A 168 -25.64 9.78 12.52
C LYS A 168 -26.79 9.14 11.76
N THR A 169 -28.01 9.53 12.12
CA THR A 169 -29.22 9.20 11.34
C THR A 169 -29.38 10.18 10.17
N GLY A 170 -29.84 9.66 9.03
CA GLY A 170 -29.85 10.33 7.74
C GLY A 170 -28.57 9.99 7.00
N ASP A 171 -28.71 9.47 5.79
CA ASP A 171 -27.64 9.06 4.86
C ASP A 171 -26.73 10.25 4.51
N VAL A 172 -25.85 10.60 5.44
CA VAL A 172 -24.95 11.77 5.36
C VAL A 172 -23.64 11.40 4.67
N TYR A 173 -23.37 10.10 4.50
CA TYR A 173 -22.32 9.59 3.64
C TYR A 173 -22.94 8.61 2.60
N PRO A 174 -23.34 9.12 1.40
CA PRO A 174 -24.13 8.37 0.41
C PRO A 174 -23.53 7.05 -0.10
N ASN A 175 -22.22 6.86 0.07
CA ASN A 175 -21.52 5.63 -0.34
C ASN A 175 -21.38 4.62 0.81
N GLY A 176 -21.98 4.90 1.97
CA GLY A 176 -21.91 4.08 3.16
C GLY A 176 -23.23 3.47 3.55
N SER A 177 -23.14 2.68 4.62
CA SER A 177 -24.24 2.13 5.40
C SER A 177 -23.61 1.53 6.64
N ILE A 178 -24.32 1.60 7.77
CA ILE A 178 -23.94 0.83 8.95
C ILE A 178 -24.36 -0.63 8.77
N TYR A 179 -23.57 -1.52 9.36
CA TYR A 179 -23.84 -2.94 9.48
C TYR A 179 -23.66 -3.36 10.92
N TRP A 180 -24.41 -4.37 11.34
CA TRP A 180 -24.19 -5.00 12.64
C TRP A 180 -24.42 -6.50 12.61
N SER A 181 -23.74 -7.20 13.50
CA SER A 181 -23.84 -8.64 13.66
C SER A 181 -23.80 -9.02 15.14
N LYS A 182 -24.42 -10.15 15.48
CA LYS A 182 -24.38 -10.74 16.84
C LYS A 182 -23.41 -11.90 16.97
N ASP A 183 -22.93 -12.43 15.86
CA ASP A 183 -22.12 -13.65 15.77
C ASP A 183 -20.90 -13.50 14.85
N GLY A 184 -20.82 -12.41 14.08
CA GLY A 184 -19.80 -12.17 13.05
C GLY A 184 -20.10 -12.86 11.72
N GLU A 185 -21.17 -13.66 11.65
CA GLU A 185 -21.54 -14.45 10.47
C GLU A 185 -22.76 -13.85 9.76
N LYS A 186 -23.81 -13.53 10.52
CA LYS A 186 -25.03 -12.95 10.00
C LYS A 186 -25.04 -11.44 10.23
N TRP A 187 -25.17 -10.71 9.13
CA TRP A 187 -25.14 -9.25 9.13
C TRP A 187 -26.49 -8.65 8.77
N TYR A 188 -26.79 -7.55 9.42
CA TYR A 188 -27.92 -6.66 9.14
C TYR A 188 -27.37 -5.30 8.75
N THR A 189 -28.15 -4.50 8.03
CA THR A 189 -27.72 -3.20 7.53
C THR A 189 -28.84 -2.18 7.57
N ASP A 190 -28.46 -0.91 7.71
CA ASP A 190 -29.33 0.24 7.53
C ASP A 190 -28.56 1.29 6.72
N SER A 191 -29.09 1.65 5.55
CA SER A 191 -28.49 2.65 4.67
C SER A 191 -28.84 4.08 5.08
N GLY A 192 -29.73 4.27 6.05
CA GLY A 192 -30.08 5.57 6.60
C GLY A 192 -29.22 5.99 7.79
N ILE A 193 -28.18 5.23 8.11
CA ILE A 193 -27.30 5.47 9.26
C ILE A 193 -25.85 5.29 8.82
N ASP A 194 -25.01 6.25 9.21
CA ASP A 194 -23.56 6.20 9.01
C ASP A 194 -22.84 6.36 10.35
N ALA A 195 -21.84 5.52 10.59
CA ALA A 195 -20.91 5.71 11.71
C ALA A 195 -19.97 6.89 11.43
N ALA A 196 -19.42 7.49 12.49
CA ALA A 196 -18.44 8.56 12.40
C ALA A 196 -17.03 8.00 12.24
N PHE A 197 -16.45 8.23 11.07
CA PHE A 197 -15.18 7.67 10.64
C PHE A 197 -14.41 8.66 9.75
N LYS A 198 -13.11 8.46 9.68
CA LYS A 198 -12.23 8.99 8.65
C LYS A 198 -11.33 7.88 8.15
N THR A 199 -11.08 7.84 6.86
CA THR A 199 -10.01 7.04 6.25
C THR A 199 -8.93 7.96 5.75
N TYR A 200 -7.71 7.48 5.78
CA TYR A 200 -6.57 8.17 5.22
C TYR A 200 -5.86 7.24 4.24
N GLY A 201 -5.24 7.84 3.24
CA GLY A 201 -4.61 7.08 2.19
C GLY A 201 -3.71 7.94 1.32
N ILE A 202 -2.95 7.27 0.48
CA ILE A 202 -2.08 7.88 -0.52
C ILE A 202 -2.49 7.40 -1.91
N GLU A 203 -2.10 8.17 -2.93
CA GLU A 203 -2.14 7.72 -4.33
C GLU A 203 -0.84 6.96 -4.64
N ASN A 204 -0.91 5.93 -5.49
CA ASN A 204 0.22 5.11 -5.91
C ASN A 204 0.20 4.87 -7.43
N ASN A 205 1.06 5.57 -8.16
CA ASN A 205 1.24 5.33 -9.58
C ASN A 205 2.42 4.38 -9.82
N PRO A 206 2.32 3.49 -10.81
CA PRO A 206 3.42 2.57 -11.07
C PRO A 206 4.68 3.32 -11.55
N PRO A 207 5.89 2.75 -11.32
CA PRO A 207 7.12 3.36 -11.79
C PRO A 207 7.15 3.54 -13.31
N LEU A 208 7.91 4.55 -13.76
CA LEU A 208 8.04 4.86 -15.18
C LEU A 208 8.86 3.81 -15.95
N LEU A 209 8.86 3.92 -17.28
CA LEU A 209 9.65 3.04 -18.15
C LEU A 209 11.13 3.05 -17.75
N PRO A 210 11.72 1.88 -17.43
CA PRO A 210 13.13 1.84 -17.05
C PRO A 210 14.02 2.08 -18.26
N VAL A 211 15.14 2.77 -18.05
CA VAL A 211 16.23 2.89 -19.00
C VAL A 211 17.21 1.76 -18.74
N ILE A 212 17.57 1.02 -19.79
CA ILE A 212 18.61 -0.01 -19.78
C ILE A 212 19.78 0.54 -20.59
N ASP A 213 20.96 0.64 -19.99
CA ASP A 213 22.18 1.09 -20.67
C ASP A 213 23.35 0.12 -20.44
N GLY A 214 24.19 -0.04 -21.45
CA GLY A 214 25.31 -0.97 -21.46
C GLY A 214 25.64 -1.52 -22.84
N PRO A 215 26.58 -2.48 -22.95
CA PRO A 215 27.02 -3.02 -24.23
C PRO A 215 25.88 -3.73 -24.99
N THR A 216 25.69 -3.37 -26.25
CA THR A 216 24.75 -4.02 -27.18
C THR A 216 25.41 -5.06 -28.08
N THR A 217 26.75 -5.14 -28.03
CA THR A 217 27.54 -6.16 -28.71
C THR A 217 28.71 -6.59 -27.85
N GLY A 218 29.12 -7.86 -27.95
CA GLY A 218 30.29 -8.37 -27.23
C GLY A 218 30.75 -9.73 -27.74
N THR A 219 31.77 -10.29 -27.10
CA THR A 219 32.19 -11.68 -27.31
C THR A 219 31.52 -12.56 -26.25
N TYR A 220 30.88 -13.65 -26.68
CA TYR A 220 30.28 -14.61 -25.76
C TYR A 220 31.34 -15.20 -24.81
N GLY A 221 30.92 -15.60 -23.61
CA GLY A 221 31.80 -16.09 -22.54
C GLY A 221 32.37 -14.99 -21.65
N ASN A 222 32.31 -13.72 -22.07
CA ASN A 222 32.70 -12.58 -21.23
C ASN A 222 31.51 -12.05 -20.42
N THR A 223 31.80 -11.61 -19.19
CA THR A 223 30.84 -10.89 -18.36
C THR A 223 30.81 -9.42 -18.77
N TYR A 224 29.61 -8.90 -18.96
CA TYR A 224 29.35 -7.49 -19.20
C TYR A 224 28.41 -6.96 -18.12
N GLU A 225 28.44 -5.66 -17.90
CA GLU A 225 27.56 -4.97 -16.95
C GLU A 225 26.57 -4.10 -17.69
N TRP A 226 25.33 -4.12 -17.20
CA TRP A 226 24.27 -3.21 -17.62
C TRP A 226 23.77 -2.43 -16.43
N THR A 227 23.35 -1.20 -16.69
CA THR A 227 22.72 -0.32 -15.74
C THR A 227 21.23 -0.25 -16.00
N PHE A 228 20.46 -0.14 -14.93
CA PHE A 228 19.01 -0.08 -14.92
C PHE A 228 18.59 1.08 -14.03
N VAL A 229 17.75 1.97 -14.55
CA VAL A 229 17.21 3.10 -13.77
C VAL A 229 15.78 3.38 -14.19
N SER A 230 14.92 3.61 -13.22
CA SER A 230 13.55 4.09 -13.35
C SER A 230 13.28 5.04 -12.19
N THR A 231 12.24 5.84 -12.35
CA THR A 231 11.74 6.78 -11.35
C THR A 231 10.28 6.49 -11.12
N ASP A 232 9.91 6.47 -9.85
CA ASP A 232 8.54 6.40 -9.38
C ASP A 232 7.94 7.81 -9.24
N PRO A 233 6.71 8.08 -9.74
CA PRO A 233 6.11 9.42 -9.69
C PRO A 233 5.93 9.97 -8.27
N GLU A 234 5.66 9.09 -7.31
CA GLU A 234 5.49 9.40 -5.90
C GLU A 234 6.82 9.41 -5.14
N GLY A 235 7.89 8.95 -5.78
CA GLY A 235 9.22 8.81 -5.20
C GLY A 235 9.36 7.54 -4.36
N ASP A 236 8.50 6.55 -4.56
CA ASP A 236 8.57 5.27 -3.85
C ASP A 236 9.75 4.42 -4.33
N ASP A 237 10.25 3.56 -3.44
CA ASP A 237 11.36 2.69 -3.77
C ASP A 237 10.94 1.62 -4.80
N ILE A 238 11.85 1.26 -5.69
CA ILE A 238 11.59 0.46 -6.89
C ILE A 238 12.30 -0.88 -6.81
N TYR A 239 11.61 -1.94 -7.21
CA TYR A 239 12.19 -3.23 -7.53
C TYR A 239 12.27 -3.42 -9.05
N TYR A 240 13.29 -4.13 -9.54
CA TYR A 240 13.45 -4.49 -10.94
C TYR A 240 13.38 -6.00 -11.15
N TYR A 241 12.57 -6.43 -12.12
CA TYR A 241 12.57 -7.77 -12.67
C TYR A 241 13.37 -7.78 -13.97
N ILE A 242 14.46 -8.54 -14.01
CA ILE A 242 15.40 -8.55 -15.15
C ILE A 242 15.47 -9.97 -15.75
N CYS A 243 15.22 -10.07 -17.06
CA CYS A 243 15.44 -11.28 -17.83
C CYS A 243 16.53 -11.07 -18.88
N TRP A 244 17.44 -12.04 -18.98
CA TRP A 244 18.62 -11.95 -19.86
C TRP A 244 18.45 -12.78 -21.13
N GLY A 245 17.38 -12.52 -21.91
CA GLY A 245 17.17 -13.17 -23.22
C GLY A 245 16.88 -14.68 -23.18
N GLY A 246 16.01 -15.11 -22.27
CA GLY A 246 15.58 -16.52 -22.12
C GLY A 246 15.85 -17.11 -20.73
N THR A 247 16.63 -16.41 -19.90
CA THR A 247 16.81 -16.74 -18.48
C THR A 247 16.18 -15.65 -17.62
N CYS A 248 15.06 -16.00 -16.99
CA CYS A 248 14.39 -15.20 -15.98
C CYS A 248 14.54 -15.93 -14.64
N VAL A 249 15.16 -15.29 -13.65
CA VAL A 249 15.44 -15.94 -12.35
C VAL A 249 14.21 -15.92 -11.42
N GLY A 250 13.07 -15.35 -11.85
CA GLY A 250 11.86 -15.26 -11.03
C GLY A 250 11.99 -14.30 -9.84
N GLN A 251 13.10 -13.57 -9.74
CA GLN A 251 13.46 -12.72 -8.62
C GLN A 251 13.31 -11.24 -8.99
N TRP A 252 12.79 -10.45 -8.05
CA TRP A 252 12.81 -9.00 -8.06
C TRP A 252 14.05 -8.50 -7.30
N TYR A 253 14.81 -7.60 -7.91
CA TYR A 253 15.99 -6.97 -7.29
C TYR A 253 15.57 -5.62 -6.69
N GLY A 254 15.87 -5.40 -5.41
CA GLY A 254 15.53 -4.16 -4.71
C GLY A 254 15.15 -4.42 -3.24
N PRO A 255 14.51 -3.44 -2.57
CA PRO A 255 14.13 -2.13 -3.11
C PRO A 255 15.34 -1.22 -3.34
N TYR A 256 15.25 -0.32 -4.31
CA TYR A 256 16.23 0.73 -4.62
C TYR A 256 15.53 2.09 -4.60
N ALA A 257 16.23 3.16 -4.23
CA ALA A 257 15.60 4.48 -4.20
C ALA A 257 15.12 4.88 -5.61
N SER A 258 14.00 5.61 -5.72
CA SER A 258 13.52 6.15 -6.99
C SER A 258 14.63 6.96 -7.69
N GLY A 259 14.95 6.62 -8.94
CA GLY A 259 16.03 7.23 -9.72
C GLY A 259 17.43 6.70 -9.43
N GLU A 260 17.59 5.69 -8.57
CA GLU A 260 18.88 5.03 -8.32
C GLU A 260 19.32 4.20 -9.54
N VAL A 261 20.58 4.37 -9.94
CA VAL A 261 21.20 3.59 -11.02
C VAL A 261 21.71 2.26 -10.47
N VAL A 262 21.08 1.17 -10.88
CA VAL A 262 21.43 -0.19 -10.46
C VAL A 262 22.29 -0.88 -11.51
N THR A 263 23.44 -1.43 -11.11
CA THR A 263 24.33 -2.18 -12.02
C THR A 263 24.21 -3.68 -11.80
N LYS A 264 24.04 -4.46 -12.88
CA LYS A 264 24.04 -5.94 -12.85
C LYS A 264 24.92 -6.52 -13.95
N GLY A 265 25.74 -7.50 -13.58
CA GLY A 265 26.57 -8.26 -14.50
C GLY A 265 25.89 -9.53 -15.01
N TYR A 266 26.08 -9.85 -16.29
CA TYR A 266 25.64 -11.11 -16.89
C TYR A 266 26.62 -11.63 -17.95
N THR A 267 26.65 -12.95 -18.13
CA THR A 267 27.54 -13.64 -19.07
C THR A 267 26.71 -14.46 -20.05
N TYR A 268 26.72 -14.08 -21.33
CA TYR A 268 26.13 -14.87 -22.40
C TYR A 268 27.10 -15.98 -22.82
N GLN A 269 26.76 -17.24 -22.54
CA GLN A 269 27.66 -18.39 -22.76
C GLN A 269 27.83 -18.78 -24.24
N PHE A 270 26.92 -18.35 -25.11
CA PHE A 270 26.90 -18.74 -26.53
C PHE A 270 26.70 -17.54 -27.43
N GLN A 271 27.08 -17.69 -28.71
CA GLN A 271 26.72 -16.72 -29.73
C GLN A 271 25.20 -16.66 -29.92
N GLY A 272 24.67 -15.47 -30.20
CA GLY A 272 23.25 -15.26 -30.39
C GLY A 272 22.84 -13.80 -30.29
N THR A 273 21.56 -13.55 -30.58
CA THR A 273 20.90 -12.28 -30.30
C THR A 273 19.93 -12.52 -29.17
N TYR A 274 20.04 -11.70 -28.13
CA TYR A 274 19.31 -11.81 -26.88
C TYR A 274 18.57 -10.50 -26.60
N THR A 275 17.39 -10.58 -26.00
CA THR A 275 16.66 -9.38 -25.54
C THR A 275 16.72 -9.34 -24.03
N ILE A 276 17.41 -8.34 -23.49
CA ILE A 276 17.32 -8.00 -22.07
C ILE A 276 15.97 -7.34 -21.87
N ILE A 277 15.23 -7.83 -20.89
CA ILE A 277 13.93 -7.29 -20.49
C ILE A 277 14.07 -6.77 -19.06
N CYS A 278 13.61 -5.55 -18.80
CA CYS A 278 13.51 -4.98 -17.47
C CYS A 278 12.08 -4.50 -17.22
N LYS A 279 11.50 -4.88 -16.09
CA LYS A 279 10.19 -4.40 -15.64
C LYS A 279 10.32 -3.87 -14.22
N PRO A 280 9.90 -2.63 -13.92
CA PRO A 280 9.95 -2.08 -12.58
C PRO A 280 8.62 -2.31 -11.84
N LYS A 281 8.65 -2.29 -10.51
CA LYS A 281 7.47 -2.15 -9.65
C LYS A 281 7.83 -1.39 -8.37
N ASP A 282 6.88 -0.70 -7.76
CA ASP A 282 7.07 0.00 -6.49
C ASP A 282 6.96 -0.94 -5.26
N VAL A 283 7.04 -0.37 -4.05
CA VAL A 283 6.85 -1.08 -2.77
C VAL A 283 5.41 -1.53 -2.52
N TYR A 284 4.43 -0.89 -3.15
CA TYR A 284 3.02 -1.26 -3.14
C TYR A 284 2.69 -2.33 -4.20
N GLY A 285 3.67 -2.72 -5.03
CA GLY A 285 3.52 -3.73 -6.05
C GLY A 285 2.85 -3.26 -7.34
N ALA A 286 2.64 -1.95 -7.57
CA ALA A 286 2.17 -1.51 -8.87
C ALA A 286 3.30 -1.64 -9.90
N GLU A 287 3.00 -2.37 -10.98
CA GLU A 287 3.97 -2.75 -11.99
C GLU A 287 4.01 -1.72 -13.13
N GLY A 288 5.20 -1.19 -13.40
CA GLY A 288 5.45 -0.26 -14.50
C GLY A 288 5.59 -0.94 -15.87
N PRO A 289 5.78 -0.14 -16.92
CA PRO A 289 5.96 -0.65 -18.27
C PRO A 289 7.32 -1.36 -18.43
N LEU A 290 7.35 -2.30 -19.36
CA LEU A 290 8.51 -3.15 -19.64
C LEU A 290 9.41 -2.51 -20.70
N ALA A 291 10.72 -2.46 -20.44
CA ALA A 291 11.73 -2.02 -21.41
C ALA A 291 12.54 -3.20 -21.97
N GLU A 292 13.04 -3.04 -23.19
CA GLU A 292 13.81 -4.04 -23.91
C GLU A 292 15.12 -3.46 -24.46
N LEU A 293 16.21 -4.25 -24.37
CA LEU A 293 17.49 -3.94 -25.00
C LEU A 293 18.01 -5.17 -25.75
N ILE A 294 18.26 -5.03 -27.05
CA ILE A 294 18.81 -6.10 -27.88
C ILE A 294 20.34 -6.13 -27.74
N VAL A 295 20.87 -7.30 -27.38
CA VAL A 295 22.30 -7.57 -27.27
C VAL A 295 22.69 -8.69 -28.23
N THR A 296 23.74 -8.48 -29.02
CA THR A 296 24.24 -9.48 -29.97
C THR A 296 25.65 -9.95 -29.62
N MET A 297 25.80 -11.26 -29.45
CA MET A 297 27.09 -11.94 -29.31
C MET A 297 27.40 -12.67 -30.62
N PRO A 298 28.06 -12.02 -31.61
CA PRO A 298 28.37 -12.66 -32.88
C PRO A 298 29.42 -13.76 -32.72
N ARG A 299 29.47 -14.66 -33.69
CA ARG A 299 30.54 -15.66 -33.79
C ARG A 299 31.83 -14.96 -34.20
N GLU A 300 32.92 -15.21 -33.47
CA GLU A 300 34.26 -14.88 -33.97
C GLU A 300 34.55 -15.76 -35.19
N LYS A 301 34.57 -15.14 -36.38
CA LYS A 301 35.09 -15.78 -37.59
C LYS A 301 36.60 -15.55 -37.61
N THR A 302 37.37 -16.51 -37.11
CA THR A 302 38.80 -16.56 -37.45
C THR A 302 38.89 -16.86 -38.95
N ILE A 303 39.28 -15.88 -39.77
CA ILE A 303 39.58 -16.14 -41.19
C ILE A 303 40.97 -16.78 -41.25
N ASN A 304 41.06 -18.04 -40.85
CA ASN A 304 42.28 -18.83 -40.95
C ASN A 304 42.21 -19.67 -42.24
N THR A 305 42.25 -19.00 -43.39
CA THR A 305 42.36 -19.71 -44.66
C THR A 305 43.84 -19.99 -44.94
N PRO A 306 44.20 -21.21 -45.41
CA PRO A 306 45.57 -21.52 -45.81
C PRO A 306 46.14 -20.50 -46.82
N PHE A 307 45.26 -19.89 -47.62
CA PHE A 307 45.60 -18.85 -48.58
C PHE A 307 46.07 -17.54 -47.92
N LEU A 308 45.40 -17.05 -46.87
CA LEU A 308 45.85 -15.85 -46.16
C LEU A 308 47.16 -16.11 -45.40
N ASN A 309 47.33 -17.31 -44.85
CA ASN A 309 48.62 -17.72 -44.25
C ASN A 309 49.72 -17.85 -45.32
N LEU A 310 49.41 -18.31 -46.52
CA LEU A 310 50.34 -18.36 -47.65
C LEU A 310 50.76 -16.95 -48.08
N LEU A 311 49.82 -16.01 -48.17
CA LEU A 311 50.12 -14.62 -48.53
C LEU A 311 50.97 -13.90 -47.46
N GLN A 312 50.72 -14.16 -46.18
CA GLN A 312 51.53 -13.59 -45.09
C GLN A 312 52.95 -14.17 -45.03
N ASN A 313 53.10 -15.47 -45.24
CA ASN A 313 54.41 -16.14 -45.17
C ASN A 313 55.25 -15.98 -46.45
N TYR A 314 54.64 -15.55 -47.56
CA TYR A 314 55.33 -15.33 -48.83
C TYR A 314 54.99 -13.95 -49.43
N PRO A 315 55.69 -12.87 -48.99
CA PRO A 315 55.45 -11.50 -49.45
C PRO A 315 55.55 -11.31 -50.97
N VAL A 316 56.36 -12.14 -51.63
CA VAL A 316 56.51 -12.14 -53.09
C VAL A 316 55.23 -12.60 -53.78
N ILE A 317 54.53 -13.61 -53.23
CA ILE A 317 53.26 -14.09 -53.76
C ILE A 317 52.17 -13.01 -53.59
N PHE A 318 52.21 -12.26 -52.49
CA PHE A 318 51.31 -11.12 -52.28
C PHE A 318 51.48 -10.03 -53.34
N GLU A 319 52.72 -9.64 -53.67
CA GLU A 319 53.00 -8.65 -54.72
C GLU A 319 52.60 -9.12 -56.12
N ILE A 320 52.71 -10.43 -56.40
CA ILE A 320 52.26 -11.01 -57.68
C ILE A 320 50.73 -10.99 -57.78
N VAL A 321 50.03 -11.44 -56.75
CA VAL A 321 48.55 -11.43 -56.70
C VAL A 321 48.03 -9.99 -56.84
N LYS A 322 48.68 -9.02 -56.18
CA LYS A 322 48.32 -7.60 -56.27
C LYS A 322 48.42 -7.05 -57.70
N ARG A 323 49.39 -7.47 -58.50
CA ARG A 323 49.56 -7.03 -59.91
C ARG A 323 48.64 -7.72 -60.90
N ILE A 324 48.01 -8.83 -60.52
CA ILE A 324 47.10 -9.60 -61.39
C ILE A 324 45.65 -9.13 -61.23
N PHE A 325 45.28 -8.61 -60.04
CA PHE A 325 43.90 -8.29 -59.68
C PHE A 325 43.60 -6.80 -59.43
N LEU A 326 44.61 -5.92 -59.52
CA LEU A 326 44.50 -4.45 -59.53
C LEU A 326 45.23 -3.89 -60.75
#